data_AF-A0A7S3ZVA0-F1
#
_entry.id   AF-A0A7S3ZVA0-F1
#
_cell.length_a   1.000
_cell.length_b   1.000
_cell.length_c   1.000
_cell.angle_alpha   90.00
_cell.angle_beta   90.00
_cell.angle_gamma   90.00
#
_symmetry.space_group_name_H-M   'P 1'
#
loop_
_entity.id
_entity.type
_entity.pdbx_description
1 polymer ?
#
loop_
_entity_poly.entity_id
_entity_poly.type
_entity_poly.pdbx_seq_one_letter_code
_entity_poly.pdbx_strand_id
1 'polypeptide(L)'
;PPPPPAASLAAAAAAAGRKPRAAPSSPPKRKPVSNVHPLAAAAAAEVARRPRPPSSPTLSRRPAAPSALAEALAAAAAKRKQKGPPKSPTRKRVNPFQRAQPPPPPEEATSPLHARPSEAQVNTSKRIAELEATVAALRSELNRVKKPTEKQQQSIDDIESELRAATARCLQGDPSAESELERLDAALRAHPDHKIRQAKARANWDSEQRTANNNALALTRSLVPPDILKSTAKDVGLRICDALQSDDKPALALARRVWSAKALRAVRAPSELLRKAHVADLRGTYTPTGLDIVELRAVYACLPREFANDGDGAKAAWRESVREKLVAMVAKEASGSLTPAEKRNSAYQHLPDFVRLFPSEACDAGWRPDAADPLTRPARPRAAPAGLLAALQGRSRVGV
;
A
#
# COMPACT_ATOMS: atom_id res chain seq x y z
N PRO A 1 68.92 -21.68 3.07
CA PRO A 1 68.70 -20.98 1.77
C PRO A 1 68.39 -19.50 2.07
N PRO A 2 69.02 -18.58 1.33
CA PRO A 2 69.15 -17.16 1.70
C PRO A 2 67.90 -16.31 1.35
N PRO A 3 67.79 -15.07 1.88
CA PRO A 3 66.80 -14.05 1.51
C PRO A 3 67.37 -13.14 0.38
N PRO A 4 66.83 -11.94 0.03
CA PRO A 4 65.47 -11.36 -0.06
C PRO A 4 65.21 -10.91 -1.55
N PRO A 5 64.44 -9.83 -1.91
CA PRO A 5 64.89 -8.45 -1.68
C PRO A 5 63.80 -7.42 -1.33
N ALA A 6 64.27 -6.35 -0.70
CA ALA A 6 63.60 -5.08 -0.50
C ALA A 6 63.67 -4.18 -1.75
N ALA A 7 62.73 -3.25 -1.87
CA ALA A 7 62.92 -1.93 -2.49
C ALA A 7 62.01 -0.95 -1.70
N SER A 8 62.42 0.10 -0.98
CA SER A 8 63.52 1.07 -1.07
C SER A 8 63.03 2.44 -1.61
N LEU A 9 63.12 3.44 -0.73
CA LEU A 9 63.39 4.89 -0.97
C LEU A 9 62.28 5.74 -1.62
N ALA A 10 62.11 7.03 -1.33
CA ALA A 10 62.68 7.97 -0.35
C ALA A 10 62.04 9.36 -0.51
N ALA A 11 62.18 10.18 0.57
CA ALA A 11 62.41 11.64 0.60
C ALA A 11 61.29 12.59 0.11
N ALA A 12 61.03 13.78 0.67
CA ALA A 12 61.74 14.72 1.55
C ALA A 12 60.68 15.55 2.34
N ALA A 13 60.79 15.92 3.63
CA ALA A 13 61.62 16.99 4.24
C ALA A 13 61.57 18.33 3.46
N ALA A 14 61.37 19.54 3.99
CA ALA A 14 61.27 20.10 5.34
C ALA A 14 60.66 21.54 5.20
N ALA A 15 59.81 21.99 6.13
CA ALA A 15 60.08 23.01 7.15
C ALA A 15 59.96 24.51 6.74
N ALA A 16 58.95 25.18 7.30
CA ALA A 16 58.96 26.52 7.92
C ALA A 16 57.50 26.80 8.36
N GLY A 17 57.11 27.08 9.61
CA GLY A 17 57.80 27.71 10.73
C GLY A 17 57.34 29.16 10.88
N ARG A 18 56.25 29.44 11.64
CA ARG A 18 56.07 30.69 12.44
C ARG A 18 54.81 30.74 13.32
N LYS A 19 55.06 30.50 14.61
CA LYS A 19 54.60 31.09 15.90
C LYS A 19 53.15 31.60 16.15
N PRO A 20 52.64 31.39 17.39
CA PRO A 20 51.41 31.98 17.93
C PRO A 20 51.65 33.30 18.71
N ARG A 21 50.62 34.13 18.86
CA ARG A 21 50.58 35.31 19.76
C ARG A 21 49.11 35.55 20.16
N ALA A 22 48.70 35.19 21.37
CA ALA A 22 48.63 36.01 22.60
C ALA A 22 47.58 37.14 22.57
N ALA A 23 46.60 37.04 23.49
CA ALA A 23 45.69 38.10 23.93
C ALA A 23 46.47 39.29 24.54
N PRO A 24 45.89 40.51 24.66
CA PRO A 24 45.16 40.84 25.90
C PRO A 24 44.06 41.93 25.82
N SER A 25 43.34 42.10 26.95
CA SER A 25 42.78 43.34 27.54
C SER A 25 41.44 43.95 27.08
N SER A 26 40.50 43.99 28.04
CA SER A 26 39.51 45.07 28.27
C SER A 26 40.12 46.13 29.23
N PRO A 27 39.47 47.26 29.61
CA PRO A 27 38.30 48.01 29.09
C PRO A 27 38.60 49.53 28.89
N PRO A 28 37.59 50.41 28.65
CA PRO A 28 37.33 51.39 29.72
C PRO A 28 35.85 51.71 30.01
N LYS A 29 35.66 52.15 31.25
CA LYS A 29 34.45 52.69 31.89
C LYS A 29 33.97 53.98 31.20
N ARG A 30 32.65 54.10 30.98
CA ARG A 30 31.96 55.41 30.94
C ARG A 30 30.76 55.39 31.91
N LYS A 31 30.65 56.50 32.63
CA LYS A 31 29.75 56.82 33.74
C LYS A 31 28.34 57.21 33.26
N PRO A 32 27.36 57.32 34.18
CA PRO A 32 25.93 57.30 33.89
C PRO A 32 25.39 58.69 33.55
N VAL A 33 24.35 58.74 32.73
CA VAL A 33 23.47 59.90 32.64
C VAL A 33 22.05 59.43 32.94
N SER A 34 21.63 59.73 34.17
CA SER A 34 20.24 59.81 34.59
C SER A 34 19.61 61.10 34.06
N ASN A 35 18.42 61.01 33.47
CA ASN A 35 17.28 61.94 33.55
C ASN A 35 16.46 61.85 32.26
N VAL A 36 15.12 61.93 32.21
CA VAL A 36 14.03 62.02 33.19
C VAL A 36 12.74 61.94 32.33
N HIS A 37 11.78 61.10 32.75
CA HIS A 37 10.32 61.23 32.59
C HIS A 37 9.57 61.01 31.25
N PRO A 38 8.23 60.72 31.33
CA PRO A 38 7.62 59.57 30.67
C PRO A 38 6.48 59.97 29.71
N LEU A 39 6.20 59.14 28.71
CA LEU A 39 4.91 59.20 28.02
C LEU A 39 4.60 57.84 27.38
N ALA A 40 3.31 57.53 27.34
CA ALA A 40 2.67 56.38 26.72
C ALA A 40 2.45 55.12 27.58
N ALA A 41 1.83 55.30 28.75
CA ALA A 41 0.76 54.40 29.18
C ALA A 41 -0.58 54.92 28.60
N ALA A 42 -0.91 54.53 27.37
CA ALA A 42 -2.26 54.68 26.77
C ALA A 42 -2.32 53.99 25.40
N ALA A 43 -2.38 52.66 25.36
CA ALA A 43 -2.81 51.90 24.17
C ALA A 43 -3.42 50.53 24.52
N ALA A 44 -4.00 50.43 25.72
CA ALA A 44 -4.71 49.25 26.21
C ALA A 44 -6.18 49.60 26.47
N ALA A 45 -6.88 50.05 25.43
CA ALA A 45 -8.34 50.12 25.32
C ALA A 45 -8.70 50.87 24.03
N GLU A 46 -8.80 50.19 22.87
CA GLU A 46 -9.65 50.60 21.73
C GLU A 46 -9.59 49.57 20.57
N VAL A 47 -9.86 48.28 20.80
CA VAL A 47 -10.22 47.33 19.70
C VAL A 47 -11.36 46.42 20.15
N ALA A 48 -12.38 47.01 20.75
CA ALA A 48 -13.65 46.37 21.05
C ALA A 48 -14.77 47.11 20.30
N ARG A 49 -14.82 46.96 18.98
CA ARG A 49 -15.98 47.25 18.11
C ARG A 49 -15.70 46.77 16.68
N ARG A 50 -15.91 45.48 16.44
CA ARG A 50 -16.17 44.96 15.08
C ARG A 50 -17.61 44.45 15.03
N PRO A 51 -18.42 44.89 14.05
CA PRO A 51 -19.80 44.43 13.91
C PRO A 51 -19.84 42.95 13.53
N ARG A 52 -20.82 42.23 14.12
CA ARG A 52 -21.11 40.81 13.82
C ARG A 52 -21.50 40.65 12.34
N PRO A 53 -21.03 39.60 11.65
CA PRO A 53 -21.56 39.26 10.33
C PRO A 53 -23.01 38.74 10.45
N PRO A 54 -23.88 39.00 9.45
CA PRO A 54 -25.26 38.54 9.45
C PRO A 54 -25.35 37.02 9.29
N SER A 55 -26.27 36.44 10.05
CA SER A 55 -26.69 35.05 10.05
C SER A 55 -27.05 34.57 8.64
N SER A 56 -26.37 33.53 8.16
CA SER A 56 -26.72 32.87 6.90
C SER A 56 -28.03 32.08 7.04
N PRO A 57 -28.90 32.07 6.00
CA PRO A 57 -30.19 31.38 6.05
C PRO A 57 -30.03 29.86 5.99
N THR A 58 -30.79 29.19 6.86
CA THR A 58 -30.96 27.74 6.94
C THR A 58 -31.56 27.20 5.63
N LEU A 59 -30.73 26.64 4.76
CA LEU A 59 -31.19 25.88 3.60
C LEU A 59 -31.70 24.52 4.06
N SER A 60 -33.03 24.41 4.09
CA SER A 60 -33.77 23.18 4.31
C SER A 60 -33.42 22.16 3.22
N ARG A 61 -32.76 21.07 3.63
CA ARG A 61 -32.24 20.02 2.75
C ARG A 61 -33.40 19.13 2.29
N ARG A 62 -33.88 19.39 1.07
CA ARG A 62 -34.88 18.56 0.36
C ARG A 62 -34.28 17.16 0.09
N PRO A 63 -34.97 16.04 0.39
CA PRO A 63 -34.45 14.71 0.07
C PRO A 63 -34.45 14.50 -1.45
N ALA A 64 -33.29 14.12 -1.99
CA ALA A 64 -33.13 13.78 -3.39
C ALA A 64 -33.88 12.47 -3.69
N ALA A 65 -34.72 12.49 -4.73
CA ALA A 65 -35.34 11.30 -5.28
C ALA A 65 -34.27 10.32 -5.80
N PRO A 66 -34.44 9.00 -5.64
CA PRO A 66 -33.51 8.01 -6.16
C PRO A 66 -33.45 8.09 -7.69
N SER A 67 -32.23 8.19 -8.21
CA SER A 67 -31.94 8.20 -9.65
C SER A 67 -32.41 6.90 -10.30
N ALA A 68 -33.20 7.01 -11.38
CA ALA A 68 -33.68 5.89 -12.21
C ALA A 68 -32.54 4.98 -12.73
N LEU A 69 -31.29 5.47 -12.71
CA LEU A 69 -30.11 4.69 -13.07
C LEU A 69 -29.77 3.59 -12.03
N ALA A 70 -30.05 3.84 -10.74
CA ALA A 70 -29.81 2.87 -9.68
C ALA A 70 -30.83 1.71 -9.72
N GLU A 71 -32.07 2.00 -10.14
CA GLU A 71 -33.12 1.00 -10.32
C GLU A 71 -32.86 0.11 -11.54
N ALA A 72 -32.35 0.69 -12.64
CA ALA A 72 -31.98 -0.07 -13.84
C ALA A 72 -30.80 -1.04 -13.60
N LEU A 73 -29.82 -0.65 -12.78
CA LEU A 73 -28.67 -1.51 -12.42
C LEU A 73 -29.08 -2.64 -11.46
N ALA A 74 -30.01 -2.41 -10.55
CA ALA A 74 -30.55 -3.46 -9.67
C ALA A 74 -31.37 -4.51 -10.45
N ALA A 75 -32.14 -4.10 -11.46
CA ALA A 75 -32.92 -5.01 -12.31
C ALA A 75 -32.03 -5.89 -13.22
N ALA A 76 -30.89 -5.37 -13.70
CA ALA A 76 -29.93 -6.14 -14.50
C ALA A 76 -29.20 -7.23 -13.68
N ALA A 77 -28.96 -6.99 -12.39
CA ALA A 77 -28.32 -7.96 -11.49
C ALA A 77 -29.23 -9.16 -11.15
N ALA A 78 -30.56 -8.96 -11.13
CA ALA A 78 -31.52 -10.02 -10.85
C ALA A 78 -31.66 -11.05 -11.98
N LYS A 79 -31.50 -10.66 -13.26
CA LYS A 79 -31.58 -11.57 -14.42
C LYS A 79 -30.39 -12.52 -14.57
N ARG A 80 -29.26 -12.24 -13.91
CA ARG A 80 -28.02 -13.04 -14.05
C ARG A 80 -27.95 -14.27 -13.12
N LYS A 81 -28.89 -14.43 -12.19
CA LYS A 81 -28.95 -15.56 -11.25
C LYS A 81 -29.74 -16.80 -11.73
N GLN A 82 -30.33 -16.79 -12.92
CA GLN A 82 -31.15 -17.91 -13.41
C GLN A 82 -30.46 -18.87 -14.41
N LYS A 83 -29.20 -18.63 -14.81
CA LYS A 83 -28.48 -19.55 -15.71
C LYS A 83 -27.52 -20.43 -14.92
N GLY A 84 -28.00 -21.61 -14.53
CA GLY A 84 -27.18 -22.64 -13.88
C GLY A 84 -26.02 -23.13 -14.77
N PRO A 85 -24.98 -23.74 -14.18
CA PRO A 85 -23.78 -24.17 -14.90
C PRO A 85 -24.09 -25.32 -15.88
N PRO A 86 -23.41 -25.39 -17.04
CA PRO A 86 -23.57 -26.49 -17.99
C PRO A 86 -23.04 -27.80 -17.40
N LYS A 87 -23.85 -28.87 -17.51
CA LYS A 87 -23.50 -30.23 -17.09
C LYS A 87 -22.32 -30.75 -17.90
N SER A 88 -21.26 -31.19 -17.22
CA SER A 88 -20.10 -31.84 -17.83
C SER A 88 -20.45 -33.24 -18.35
N PRO A 89 -19.90 -33.68 -19.50
CA PRO A 89 -20.15 -35.02 -20.01
C PRO A 89 -19.38 -36.09 -19.22
N THR A 90 -20.11 -37.13 -18.81
CA THR A 90 -19.63 -38.30 -18.08
C THR A 90 -18.64 -39.12 -18.94
N ARG A 91 -17.41 -39.25 -18.43
CA ARG A 91 -16.35 -40.09 -19.01
C ARG A 91 -16.69 -41.57 -18.74
N LYS A 92 -17.07 -42.33 -19.77
CA LYS A 92 -17.19 -43.80 -19.69
C LYS A 92 -15.81 -44.42 -19.45
N ARG A 93 -15.65 -45.12 -18.33
CA ARG A 93 -14.49 -45.96 -18.00
C ARG A 93 -14.49 -47.18 -18.93
N VAL A 94 -13.44 -47.34 -19.73
CA VAL A 94 -13.18 -48.57 -20.51
C VAL A 94 -12.22 -49.45 -19.70
N ASN A 95 -12.56 -50.73 -19.64
CA ASN A 95 -11.95 -51.78 -18.81
C ASN A 95 -10.62 -52.28 -19.46
N PRO A 96 -9.48 -52.40 -18.74
CA PRO A 96 -8.18 -52.67 -19.35
C PRO A 96 -7.79 -54.16 -19.44
N PHE A 97 -8.72 -55.11 -19.35
CA PHE A 97 -8.42 -56.54 -19.46
C PHE A 97 -9.27 -57.20 -20.55
N GLN A 98 -8.80 -57.11 -21.80
CA GLN A 98 -9.10 -58.12 -22.80
C GLN A 98 -7.80 -58.59 -23.45
N ARG A 99 -7.60 -59.90 -23.32
CA ARG A 99 -6.45 -60.70 -23.70
C ARG A 99 -6.11 -60.55 -25.18
N ALA A 100 -4.81 -60.50 -25.44
CA ALA A 100 -4.19 -60.73 -26.74
C ALA A 100 -4.66 -62.07 -27.35
N GLN A 101 -5.05 -62.02 -28.62
CA GLN A 101 -4.91 -63.14 -29.55
C GLN A 101 -3.83 -62.78 -30.58
N PRO A 102 -2.99 -63.73 -31.01
CA PRO A 102 -2.02 -63.52 -32.09
C PRO A 102 -2.71 -63.61 -33.47
N PRO A 103 -2.21 -62.89 -34.49
CA PRO A 103 -2.76 -62.93 -35.85
C PRO A 103 -2.24 -64.15 -36.65
N PRO A 104 -3.01 -64.67 -37.63
CA PRO A 104 -2.56 -65.64 -38.63
C PRO A 104 -1.75 -64.99 -39.78
N PRO A 105 -0.99 -65.79 -40.57
CA PRO A 105 0.01 -65.31 -41.54
C PRO A 105 -0.61 -64.80 -42.86
N PRO A 106 0.18 -64.13 -43.73
CA PRO A 106 -0.34 -63.33 -44.84
C PRO A 106 -0.55 -64.16 -46.11
N GLU A 107 -1.70 -63.95 -46.76
CA GLU A 107 -1.92 -64.34 -48.16
C GLU A 107 -1.77 -63.13 -49.07
N GLU A 108 -1.06 -63.36 -50.16
CA GLU A 108 -0.73 -62.40 -51.20
C GLU A 108 -1.89 -62.15 -52.18
N ALA A 109 -1.73 -61.05 -52.92
CA ALA A 109 -2.31 -60.73 -54.21
C ALA A 109 -3.74 -60.17 -54.23
N THR A 110 -3.86 -58.85 -54.45
CA THR A 110 -4.16 -58.25 -55.77
C THR A 110 -4.63 -56.79 -55.60
N SER A 111 -4.00 -55.89 -56.36
CA SER A 111 -4.37 -54.49 -56.57
C SER A 111 -5.76 -54.35 -57.24
N PRO A 112 -6.21 -53.14 -57.61
CA PRO A 112 -6.33 -51.86 -56.87
C PRO A 112 -7.79 -51.36 -56.97
N LEU A 113 -8.39 -50.68 -55.98
CA LEU A 113 -9.52 -49.76 -56.20
C LEU A 113 -9.97 -49.09 -54.88
N HIS A 114 -9.92 -47.76 -54.89
CA HIS A 114 -10.58 -46.83 -53.95
C HIS A 114 -10.51 -47.15 -52.45
N ALA A 115 -9.41 -46.72 -51.84
CA ALA A 115 -9.33 -46.51 -50.39
C ALA A 115 -10.42 -45.52 -49.93
N ARG A 116 -11.56 -46.05 -49.46
CA ARG A 116 -12.48 -45.27 -48.63
C ARG A 116 -11.70 -44.85 -47.37
N PRO A 117 -11.56 -43.55 -47.09
CA PRO A 117 -10.93 -43.12 -45.84
C PRO A 117 -11.72 -43.73 -44.68
N SER A 118 -11.02 -44.35 -43.73
CA SER A 118 -11.69 -44.95 -42.56
C SER A 118 -12.48 -43.87 -41.82
N GLU A 119 -13.61 -44.22 -41.20
CA GLU A 119 -14.45 -43.25 -40.48
C GLU A 119 -13.65 -42.45 -39.41
N ALA A 120 -12.58 -43.06 -38.88
CA ALA A 120 -11.62 -42.40 -38.00
C ALA A 120 -10.80 -41.30 -38.69
N GLN A 121 -10.38 -41.51 -39.94
CA GLN A 121 -9.72 -40.47 -40.75
C GLN A 121 -10.69 -39.34 -41.11
N VAL A 122 -11.95 -39.64 -41.41
CA VAL A 122 -12.95 -38.60 -41.70
C VAL A 122 -13.26 -37.76 -40.45
N ASN A 123 -13.36 -38.38 -39.27
CA ASN A 123 -13.62 -37.68 -38.02
C ASN A 123 -12.42 -36.84 -37.55
N THR A 124 -11.19 -37.30 -37.76
CA THR A 124 -9.99 -36.53 -37.45
C THR A 124 -9.83 -35.33 -38.38
N SER A 125 -10.08 -35.49 -39.68
CA SER A 125 -10.09 -34.38 -40.65
C SER A 125 -11.14 -33.32 -40.30
N LYS A 126 -12.35 -33.72 -39.87
CA LYS A 126 -13.38 -32.78 -39.40
C LYS A 126 -12.92 -32.01 -38.15
N ARG A 127 -12.30 -32.70 -37.18
CA ARG A 127 -11.77 -32.08 -35.96
C ARG A 127 -10.65 -31.08 -36.26
N ILE A 128 -9.79 -31.39 -37.22
CA ILE A 128 -8.71 -30.51 -37.67
C ILE A 128 -9.31 -29.25 -38.30
N ALA A 129 -10.28 -29.39 -39.21
CA ALA A 129 -10.95 -28.25 -39.84
C ALA A 129 -11.69 -27.36 -38.82
N GLU A 130 -12.36 -27.95 -37.83
CA GLU A 130 -12.98 -27.20 -36.73
C GLU A 130 -11.95 -26.43 -35.89
N LEU A 131 -10.83 -27.07 -35.55
CA LEU A 131 -9.75 -26.42 -34.79
C LEU A 131 -9.10 -25.30 -35.60
N GLU A 132 -8.84 -25.51 -36.88
CA GLU A 132 -8.31 -24.48 -37.79
C GLU A 132 -9.27 -23.30 -37.92
N ALA A 133 -10.58 -23.55 -38.00
CA ALA A 133 -11.59 -22.50 -38.00
C ALA A 133 -11.60 -21.72 -36.67
N THR A 134 -11.48 -22.38 -35.52
CA THR A 134 -11.37 -21.67 -34.23
C THR A 134 -10.07 -20.88 -34.11
N VAL A 135 -8.95 -21.40 -34.59
CA VAL A 135 -7.66 -20.69 -34.59
C VAL A 135 -7.72 -19.49 -35.53
N ALA A 136 -8.34 -19.62 -36.70
CA ALA A 136 -8.55 -18.52 -37.63
C ALA A 136 -9.47 -17.44 -37.04
N ALA A 137 -10.57 -17.84 -36.38
CA ALA A 137 -11.48 -16.93 -35.69
C ALA A 137 -10.77 -16.20 -34.53
N LEU A 138 -10.03 -16.92 -33.69
CA LEU A 138 -9.26 -16.33 -32.59
C LEU A 138 -8.14 -15.42 -33.09
N ARG A 139 -7.45 -15.77 -34.19
CA ARG A 139 -6.47 -14.90 -34.84
C ARG A 139 -7.11 -13.65 -35.42
N SER A 140 -8.31 -13.77 -36.00
CA SER A 140 -9.08 -12.63 -36.50
C SER A 140 -9.56 -11.71 -35.37
N GLU A 141 -10.06 -12.27 -34.27
CA GLU A 141 -10.40 -11.50 -33.07
C GLU A 141 -9.15 -10.84 -32.45
N LEU A 142 -8.04 -11.56 -32.34
CA LEU A 142 -6.79 -11.01 -31.85
C LEU A 142 -6.27 -9.91 -32.76
N ASN A 143 -6.39 -10.04 -34.09
CA ASN A 143 -6.02 -8.99 -35.04
C ASN A 143 -6.99 -7.81 -35.04
N ARG A 144 -8.26 -8.02 -34.71
CA ARG A 144 -9.24 -6.95 -34.53
C ARG A 144 -9.01 -6.19 -33.22
N VAL A 145 -8.54 -6.87 -32.18
CA VAL A 145 -8.13 -6.27 -30.90
C VAL A 145 -6.74 -5.63 -31.00
N LYS A 146 -5.84 -6.19 -31.82
CA LYS A 146 -4.49 -5.65 -32.09
C LYS A 146 -4.45 -4.57 -33.15
N LYS A 147 -5.43 -4.49 -34.06
CA LYS A 147 -5.54 -3.36 -34.99
C LYS A 147 -5.71 -2.12 -34.12
N PRO A 148 -4.70 -1.25 -34.06
CA PRO A 148 -4.84 -0.01 -33.35
C PRO A 148 -5.97 0.72 -34.06
N THR A 149 -7.04 1.05 -33.35
CA THR A 149 -7.91 2.12 -33.82
C THR A 149 -6.97 3.30 -34.08
N GLU A 150 -6.98 3.92 -35.27
CA GLU A 150 -6.06 5.01 -35.68
C GLU A 150 -6.00 6.22 -34.72
N LYS A 151 -6.82 6.23 -33.66
CA LYS A 151 -6.68 7.10 -32.47
C LYS A 151 -5.61 6.63 -31.46
N GLN A 152 -4.94 5.51 -31.73
CA GLN A 152 -3.70 5.03 -31.13
C GLN A 152 -2.61 5.35 -32.18
N GLN A 153 -1.66 6.25 -32.00
CA GLN A 153 -0.93 6.63 -30.80
C GLN A 153 -0.59 8.13 -30.89
N GLN A 154 -1.40 9.03 -30.32
CA GLN A 154 -0.79 10.28 -29.86
C GLN A 154 0.25 9.85 -28.83
N SER A 155 1.52 10.18 -29.07
CA SER A 155 2.56 9.86 -28.08
C SER A 155 2.23 10.62 -26.79
N ILE A 156 2.71 10.13 -25.65
CA ILE A 156 2.53 10.89 -24.40
C ILE A 156 3.06 12.31 -24.57
N ASP A 157 4.17 12.46 -25.29
CA ASP A 157 4.83 13.74 -25.43
C ASP A 157 3.98 14.71 -26.29
N ASP A 158 3.21 14.18 -27.25
CA ASP A 158 2.21 14.95 -28.01
C ASP A 158 1.04 15.37 -27.12
N ILE A 159 0.50 14.45 -26.31
CA ILE A 159 -0.60 14.76 -25.37
C ILE A 159 -0.14 15.81 -24.34
N GLU A 160 1.07 15.68 -23.79
CA GLU A 160 1.65 16.64 -22.84
C GLU A 160 1.93 18.01 -23.49
N SER A 161 2.28 18.04 -24.77
CA SER A 161 2.46 19.27 -25.56
C SER A 161 1.13 19.97 -25.80
N GLU A 162 0.11 19.22 -26.25
CA GLU A 162 -1.26 19.72 -26.46
C GLU A 162 -1.87 20.21 -25.14
N LEU A 163 -1.62 19.52 -24.03
CA LEU A 163 -2.12 19.91 -22.71
C LEU A 163 -1.49 21.22 -22.22
N ARG A 164 -0.19 21.43 -22.48
CA ARG A 164 0.49 22.72 -22.24
C ARG A 164 -0.10 23.84 -23.09
N ALA A 165 -0.35 23.58 -24.38
CA ALA A 165 -0.96 24.56 -25.28
C ALA A 165 -2.42 24.90 -24.88
N ALA A 166 -3.21 23.91 -24.48
CA ALA A 166 -4.56 24.10 -23.95
C ALA A 166 -4.54 24.90 -22.64
N THR A 167 -3.62 24.60 -21.72
CA THR A 167 -3.44 25.35 -20.47
C THR A 167 -3.12 26.82 -20.73
N ALA A 168 -2.23 27.11 -21.69
CA ALA A 168 -1.91 28.48 -22.09
C ALA A 168 -3.13 29.23 -22.65
N ARG A 169 -3.98 28.55 -23.44
CA ARG A 169 -5.23 29.12 -23.97
C ARG A 169 -6.27 29.38 -22.87
N CYS A 170 -6.40 28.48 -21.89
CA CYS A 170 -7.24 28.71 -20.70
C CYS A 170 -6.79 29.97 -19.94
N LEU A 171 -5.47 30.14 -19.73
CA LEU A 171 -4.94 31.33 -19.06
C LEU A 171 -5.17 32.63 -19.84
N GLN A 172 -5.39 32.55 -21.16
CA GLN A 172 -5.75 33.67 -22.03
C GLN A 172 -7.26 33.96 -22.04
N GLY A 173 -8.07 33.16 -21.33
CA GLY A 173 -9.51 33.37 -21.20
C GLY A 173 -10.36 32.69 -22.28
N ASP A 174 -9.83 31.69 -23.00
CA ASP A 174 -10.61 30.89 -23.95
C ASP A 174 -11.44 29.81 -23.21
N PRO A 175 -12.79 29.92 -23.17
CA PRO A 175 -13.64 28.95 -22.50
C PRO A 175 -13.70 27.60 -23.22
N SER A 176 -13.36 27.54 -24.52
CA SER A 176 -13.29 26.27 -25.25
C SER A 176 -12.07 25.43 -24.87
N ALA A 177 -11.06 26.04 -24.25
CA ALA A 177 -9.84 25.35 -23.87
C ALA A 177 -10.03 24.49 -22.60
N GLU A 178 -11.03 24.79 -21.76
CA GLU A 178 -11.29 24.02 -20.53
C GLU A 178 -11.76 22.59 -20.82
N SER A 179 -12.73 22.44 -21.73
CA SER A 179 -13.23 21.11 -22.14
C SER A 179 -12.16 20.28 -22.85
N GLU A 180 -11.30 20.93 -23.62
CA GLU A 180 -10.17 20.31 -24.28
C GLU A 180 -9.09 19.85 -23.29
N LEU A 181 -8.83 20.66 -22.25
CA LEU A 181 -7.90 20.32 -21.18
C LEU A 181 -8.39 19.10 -20.38
N GLU A 182 -9.67 19.04 -20.03
CA GLU A 182 -10.26 17.86 -19.37
C GLU A 182 -10.16 16.60 -20.25
N ARG A 183 -10.41 16.74 -21.56
CA ARG A 183 -10.29 15.64 -22.54
C ARG A 183 -8.86 15.12 -22.61
N LEU A 184 -7.87 16.02 -22.71
CA LEU A 184 -6.45 15.67 -22.80
C LEU A 184 -5.91 15.06 -21.50
N ASP A 185 -6.31 15.59 -20.34
CA ASP A 185 -5.94 15.02 -19.03
C ASP A 185 -6.53 13.62 -18.84
N ALA A 186 -7.79 13.40 -19.25
CA ALA A 186 -8.40 12.07 -19.26
C ALA A 186 -7.65 11.10 -20.19
N ALA A 187 -7.25 11.56 -21.39
CA ALA A 187 -6.47 10.78 -22.34
C ALA A 187 -5.08 10.40 -21.77
N LEU A 188 -4.38 11.35 -21.16
CA LEU A 188 -3.08 11.14 -20.53
C LEU A 188 -3.18 10.11 -19.38
N ARG A 189 -4.18 10.24 -18.51
CA ARG A 189 -4.41 9.27 -17.40
C ARG A 189 -4.77 7.87 -17.90
N ALA A 190 -5.45 7.76 -19.04
CA ALA A 190 -5.78 6.48 -19.64
C ALA A 190 -4.56 5.80 -20.30
N HIS A 191 -3.56 6.57 -20.75
CA HIS A 191 -2.42 6.09 -21.52
C HIS A 191 -1.56 5.06 -20.75
N PRO A 192 -1.23 3.90 -21.34
CA PRO A 192 -0.46 2.85 -20.67
C PRO A 192 0.94 3.32 -20.27
N ASP A 193 1.66 4.01 -21.17
CA ASP A 193 3.01 4.49 -20.86
C ASP A 193 3.03 5.51 -19.71
N HIS A 194 1.94 6.24 -19.47
CA HIS A 194 1.86 7.22 -18.39
C HIS A 194 1.71 6.49 -17.06
N LYS A 195 0.92 5.40 -17.04
CA LYS A 195 0.85 4.48 -15.90
C LYS A 195 2.21 3.83 -15.62
N ILE A 196 2.96 3.44 -16.66
CA ILE A 196 4.32 2.89 -16.53
C ILE A 196 5.29 3.94 -15.98
N ARG A 197 5.30 5.17 -16.52
CA ARG A 197 6.11 6.30 -16.03
C ARG A 197 5.81 6.58 -14.55
N GLN A 198 4.54 6.64 -14.18
CA GLN A 198 4.13 6.82 -12.78
C GLN A 198 4.59 5.66 -11.89
N ALA A 199 4.37 4.41 -12.29
CA ALA A 199 4.79 3.25 -11.52
C ALA A 199 6.32 3.23 -11.31
N LYS A 200 7.10 3.58 -12.34
CA LYS A 200 8.55 3.71 -12.26
C LYS A 200 8.97 4.83 -11.31
N ALA A 201 8.38 6.01 -11.43
CA ALA A 201 8.66 7.12 -10.51
C ALA A 201 8.34 6.75 -9.06
N ARG A 202 7.24 6.02 -8.83
CA ARG A 202 6.88 5.51 -7.49
C ARG A 202 7.92 4.53 -6.96
N ALA A 203 8.32 3.56 -7.77
CA ALA A 203 9.33 2.57 -7.38
C ALA A 203 10.69 3.21 -7.09
N ASN A 204 11.08 4.23 -7.87
CA ASN A 204 12.31 4.99 -7.65
C ASN A 204 12.26 5.69 -6.29
N TRP A 205 11.19 6.46 -6.02
CA TRP A 205 11.01 7.13 -4.73
C TRP A 205 11.02 6.14 -3.55
N ASP A 206 10.32 5.00 -3.69
CA ASP A 206 10.31 3.95 -2.66
C ASP A 206 11.71 3.36 -2.41
N SER A 207 12.57 3.34 -3.43
CA SER A 207 13.95 2.84 -3.31
C SER A 207 14.88 3.88 -2.67
N GLU A 208 14.77 5.15 -3.07
CA GLU A 208 15.50 6.28 -2.49
C GLU A 208 15.21 6.44 -0.99
N GLN A 209 13.93 6.35 -0.61
CA GLN A 209 13.52 6.55 0.78
C GLN A 209 13.70 5.30 1.65
N ARG A 210 14.05 4.14 1.07
CA ARG A 210 14.09 2.85 1.77
C ARG A 210 14.97 2.87 3.00
N THR A 211 16.19 3.40 2.88
CA THR A 211 17.16 3.43 3.99
C THR A 211 16.67 4.30 5.14
N ALA A 212 16.17 5.50 4.84
CA ALA A 212 15.59 6.40 5.85
C ALA A 212 14.38 5.77 6.54
N ASN A 213 13.52 5.08 5.78
CA ASN A 213 12.34 4.41 6.30
C ASN A 213 12.71 3.23 7.21
N ASN A 214 13.71 2.44 6.84
CA ASN A 214 14.21 1.33 7.65
C ASN A 214 14.90 1.82 8.94
N ASN A 215 15.65 2.91 8.87
CA ASN A 215 16.28 3.52 10.05
C ASN A 215 15.22 4.04 11.03
N ALA A 216 14.19 4.73 10.51
CA ALA A 216 13.05 5.17 11.29
C ALA A 216 12.30 3.98 11.90
N LEU A 217 12.11 2.89 11.15
CA LEU A 217 11.51 1.67 11.66
C LEU A 217 12.30 1.08 12.83
N ALA A 218 13.62 0.98 12.71
CA ALA A 218 14.48 0.46 13.76
C ALA A 218 14.44 1.34 15.03
N LEU A 219 14.51 2.66 14.86
CA LEU A 219 14.41 3.63 15.95
C LEU A 219 13.03 3.54 16.65
N THR A 220 11.95 3.51 15.88
CA THR A 220 10.60 3.43 16.47
C THR A 220 10.40 2.08 17.15
N ARG A 221 10.90 0.98 16.59
CA ARG A 221 10.89 -0.34 17.28
C ARG A 221 11.62 -0.23 18.61
N SER A 222 12.82 0.35 18.66
CA SER A 222 13.56 0.44 19.92
C SER A 222 12.88 1.27 21.02
N LEU A 223 11.84 2.04 20.69
CA LEU A 223 11.03 2.82 21.65
C LEU A 223 9.69 2.14 22.00
N VAL A 224 9.22 1.20 21.18
CA VAL A 224 7.93 0.52 21.36
C VAL A 224 8.17 -0.87 21.96
N PRO A 225 7.54 -1.21 23.10
CA PRO A 225 7.67 -2.52 23.73
C PRO A 225 7.28 -3.67 22.76
N PRO A 226 7.98 -4.82 22.81
CA PRO A 226 7.72 -5.94 21.90
C PRO A 226 6.35 -6.59 22.12
N ASP A 227 5.80 -6.52 23.32
CA ASP A 227 4.53 -7.11 23.74
C ASP A 227 3.32 -6.17 23.57
N ILE A 228 3.49 -4.98 22.96
CA ILE A 228 2.46 -3.92 22.89
C ILE A 228 1.09 -4.37 22.38
N LEU A 229 1.04 -5.41 21.54
CA LEU A 229 -0.22 -5.95 21.00
C LEU A 229 -1.05 -6.71 22.04
N LYS A 230 -0.41 -7.22 23.09
CA LYS A 230 -1.00 -8.01 24.18
C LYS A 230 -0.99 -7.25 25.53
N SER A 231 -0.24 -6.15 25.60
CA SER A 231 -0.12 -5.32 26.79
C SER A 231 -1.33 -4.41 27.00
N THR A 232 -1.54 -3.99 28.24
CA THR A 232 -2.43 -2.88 28.59
C THR A 232 -1.68 -1.54 28.63
N ALA A 233 -2.42 -0.43 28.74
CA ALA A 233 -1.83 0.90 28.92
C ALA A 233 -0.88 0.96 30.14
N LYS A 234 -1.25 0.27 31.22
CA LYS A 234 -0.47 0.21 32.46
C LYS A 234 0.82 -0.56 32.25
N ASP A 235 0.76 -1.70 31.56
CA ASP A 235 1.94 -2.54 31.30
C ASP A 235 2.95 -1.80 30.41
N VAL A 236 2.47 -1.10 29.37
CA VAL A 236 3.34 -0.27 28.52
C VAL A 236 4.01 0.84 29.32
N GLY A 237 3.28 1.47 30.25
CA GLY A 237 3.84 2.44 31.20
C GLY A 237 4.97 1.85 32.03
N LEU A 238 4.70 0.73 32.72
CA LEU A 238 5.68 0.06 33.57
C LEU A 238 6.93 -0.35 32.78
N ARG A 239 6.78 -0.92 31.58
CA ARG A 239 7.90 -1.32 30.71
C ARG A 239 8.79 -0.16 30.32
N ILE A 240 8.20 1.00 29.99
CA ILE A 240 8.95 2.18 29.57
C ILE A 240 9.66 2.83 30.76
N CYS A 241 8.99 2.95 31.90
CA CYS A 241 9.61 3.46 33.12
C CYS A 241 10.77 2.56 33.58
N ASP A 242 10.58 1.24 33.57
CA ASP A 242 11.61 0.26 33.90
C ASP A 242 12.82 0.36 32.96
N ALA A 243 12.58 0.41 31.64
CA ALA A 243 13.64 0.56 30.65
C ALA A 243 14.40 1.89 30.74
N LEU A 244 13.75 2.96 31.20
CA LEU A 244 14.37 4.26 31.44
C LEU A 244 14.96 4.41 32.85
N GLN A 245 14.69 3.46 33.75
CA GLN A 245 15.01 3.54 35.19
C GLN A 245 14.52 4.86 35.83
N SER A 246 13.36 5.35 35.39
CA SER A 246 12.79 6.62 35.82
C SER A 246 11.27 6.61 35.71
N ASP A 247 10.61 7.15 36.73
CA ASP A 247 9.16 7.39 36.77
C ASP A 247 8.80 8.86 36.49
N ASP A 248 9.73 9.61 35.89
CA ASP A 248 9.56 11.03 35.66
C ASP A 248 8.51 11.32 34.58
N LYS A 249 8.05 12.58 34.55
CA LYS A 249 7.09 13.09 33.55
C LYS A 249 7.46 12.73 32.10
N PRO A 250 8.74 12.74 31.66
CA PRO A 250 9.11 12.31 30.32
C PRO A 250 8.81 10.84 30.00
N ALA A 251 9.10 9.92 30.92
CA ALA A 251 8.84 8.49 30.75
C ALA A 251 7.33 8.23 30.59
N LEU A 252 6.51 8.89 31.43
CA LEU A 252 5.06 8.82 31.36
C LEU A 252 4.50 9.45 30.07
N ALA A 253 5.09 10.54 29.58
CA ALA A 253 4.72 11.16 28.30
C ALA A 253 5.01 10.24 27.11
N LEU A 254 6.18 9.59 27.11
CA LEU A 254 6.54 8.58 26.11
C LEU A 254 5.56 7.39 26.14
N ALA A 255 5.28 6.84 27.32
CA ALA A 255 4.35 5.73 27.46
C ALA A 255 2.95 6.09 26.95
N ARG A 256 2.45 7.28 27.30
CA ARG A 256 1.18 7.80 26.78
C ARG A 256 1.21 7.92 25.26
N ARG A 257 2.30 8.43 24.67
CA ARG A 257 2.45 8.55 23.22
C ARG A 257 2.41 7.19 22.53
N VAL A 258 3.25 6.26 22.98
CA VAL A 258 3.36 4.90 22.44
C VAL A 258 2.01 4.17 22.51
N TRP A 259 1.26 4.34 23.60
CA TRP A 259 -0.04 3.67 23.75
C TRP A 259 -1.17 4.31 22.93
N SER A 260 -1.25 5.65 22.92
CA SER A 260 -2.34 6.40 22.27
C SER A 260 -2.22 6.45 20.75
N ALA A 261 -1.00 6.51 20.22
CA ALA A 261 -0.73 6.44 18.79
C ALA A 261 -0.84 4.98 18.32
N LYS A 262 -2.07 4.50 18.14
CA LYS A 262 -2.37 3.10 17.77
C LYS A 262 -1.68 2.64 16.49
N ALA A 263 -1.37 3.55 15.56
CA ALA A 263 -0.57 3.24 14.37
C ALA A 263 0.84 2.72 14.70
N LEU A 264 1.45 3.13 15.82
CA LEU A 264 2.76 2.64 16.27
C LEU A 264 2.74 1.16 16.65
N ARG A 265 1.56 0.59 16.93
CA ARG A 265 1.41 -0.84 17.16
C ARG A 265 1.73 -1.67 15.91
N ALA A 266 1.50 -1.10 14.71
CA ALA A 266 1.81 -1.77 13.45
C ALA A 266 3.32 -2.04 13.31
N VAL A 267 4.17 -1.16 13.85
CA VAL A 267 5.63 -1.29 13.78
C VAL A 267 6.14 -2.58 14.45
N ARG A 268 5.43 -3.05 15.47
CA ARG A 268 5.68 -4.33 16.16
C ARG A 268 4.79 -5.48 15.70
N ALA A 269 3.82 -5.21 14.82
CA ALA A 269 2.99 -6.25 14.26
C ALA A 269 3.81 -7.08 13.25
N PRO A 270 3.70 -8.42 13.29
CA PRO A 270 4.28 -9.26 12.25
C PRO A 270 3.71 -8.91 10.88
N SER A 271 4.55 -9.01 9.86
CA SER A 271 4.18 -8.69 8.48
C SER A 271 2.94 -9.48 8.01
N GLU A 272 2.84 -10.74 8.40
CA GLU A 272 1.72 -11.63 8.09
C GLU A 272 0.39 -11.21 8.73
N LEU A 273 0.42 -10.66 9.94
CA LEU A 273 -0.76 -10.13 10.60
C LEU A 273 -1.27 -8.91 9.84
N LEU A 274 -0.37 -7.97 9.50
CA LEU A 274 -0.72 -6.79 8.72
C LEU A 274 -1.23 -7.16 7.32
N ARG A 275 -0.66 -8.19 6.70
CA ARG A 275 -1.08 -8.70 5.38
C ARG A 275 -2.53 -9.18 5.41
N LYS A 276 -2.94 -9.84 6.48
CA LYS A 276 -4.31 -10.37 6.66
C LYS A 276 -5.27 -9.39 7.32
N ALA A 277 -4.78 -8.28 7.85
CA ALA A 277 -5.57 -7.28 8.55
C ALA A 277 -6.80 -6.85 7.74
N HIS A 278 -7.92 -6.68 8.42
CA HIS A 278 -9.14 -6.22 7.79
C HIS A 278 -9.04 -4.72 7.46
N VAL A 279 -9.71 -4.27 6.40
CA VAL A 279 -9.66 -2.84 5.98
C VAL A 279 -10.17 -1.89 7.06
N ALA A 280 -11.14 -2.33 7.87
CA ALA A 280 -11.65 -1.55 9.00
C ALA A 280 -10.58 -1.32 10.09
N ASP A 281 -9.73 -2.31 10.35
CA ASP A 281 -8.65 -2.19 11.33
C ASP A 281 -7.56 -1.25 10.83
N LEU A 282 -7.22 -1.33 9.53
CA LEU A 282 -6.28 -0.41 8.89
C LEU A 282 -6.78 1.04 8.98
N ARG A 283 -8.07 1.27 8.70
CA ARG A 283 -8.69 2.60 8.71
C ARG A 283 -8.99 3.14 10.11
N GLY A 284 -9.21 2.28 11.10
CA GLY A 284 -9.60 2.68 12.46
C GLY A 284 -8.47 2.57 13.49
N THR A 285 -7.79 1.42 13.57
CA THR A 285 -6.73 1.18 14.55
C THR A 285 -5.39 1.70 14.07
N TYR A 286 -5.04 1.48 12.80
CA TYR A 286 -3.73 1.85 12.26
C TYR A 286 -3.73 3.17 11.50
N THR A 287 -4.73 4.03 11.73
CA THR A 287 -4.85 5.32 11.05
C THR A 287 -3.60 6.17 11.28
N PRO A 288 -2.96 6.70 10.22
CA PRO A 288 -1.73 7.49 10.35
C PRO A 288 -2.04 8.95 10.76
N THR A 289 -2.83 9.17 11.80
CA THR A 289 -3.21 10.49 12.31
C THR A 289 -2.26 10.97 13.41
N GLY A 290 -1.88 12.25 13.34
CA GLY A 290 -1.03 12.88 14.36
C GLY A 290 0.36 12.27 14.53
N LEU A 291 0.88 11.57 13.51
CA LEU A 291 2.23 11.01 13.48
C LEU A 291 3.24 12.07 13.03
N ASP A 292 4.42 12.07 13.65
CA ASP A 292 5.59 12.78 13.14
C ASP A 292 6.20 12.06 11.93
N ILE A 293 7.13 12.72 11.23
CA ILE A 293 7.73 12.16 10.02
C ILE A 293 8.47 10.84 10.27
N VAL A 294 9.13 10.69 11.41
CA VAL A 294 9.89 9.49 11.77
C VAL A 294 8.94 8.32 12.03
N GLU A 295 7.90 8.55 12.81
CA GLU A 295 6.85 7.57 13.06
C GLU A 295 6.12 7.17 11.78
N LEU A 296 5.82 8.12 10.90
CA LEU A 296 5.15 7.83 9.63
C LEU A 296 6.03 6.99 8.69
N ARG A 297 7.34 7.31 8.64
CA ARG A 297 8.34 6.49 7.93
C ARG A 297 8.38 5.06 8.47
N ALA A 298 8.40 4.91 9.80
CA ALA A 298 8.39 3.60 10.45
C ALA A 298 7.13 2.79 10.13
N VAL A 299 5.95 3.41 10.26
CA VAL A 299 4.67 2.76 9.93
C VAL A 299 4.66 2.34 8.47
N TYR A 300 5.04 3.21 7.54
CA TYR A 300 5.07 2.85 6.12
C TYR A 300 6.05 1.70 5.81
N ALA A 301 7.22 1.70 6.45
CA ALA A 301 8.25 0.67 6.26
C ALA A 301 7.78 -0.74 6.68
N CYS A 302 6.94 -0.86 7.71
CA CYS A 302 6.46 -2.16 8.18
C CYS A 302 5.25 -2.71 7.40
N LEU A 303 4.62 -1.91 6.54
CA LEU A 303 3.46 -2.36 5.78
C LEU A 303 3.85 -3.36 4.69
N PRO A 304 3.09 -4.44 4.51
CA PRO A 304 3.31 -5.36 3.40
C PRO A 304 3.07 -4.67 2.06
N ARG A 305 3.78 -5.12 1.02
CA ARG A 305 3.59 -4.60 -0.35
C ARG A 305 2.24 -5.04 -0.92
N GLU A 306 1.82 -6.25 -0.60
CA GLU A 306 0.58 -6.87 -1.06
C GLU A 306 -0.24 -7.33 0.15
N PHE A 307 -1.54 -7.09 0.11
CA PHE A 307 -2.46 -7.54 1.16
C PHE A 307 -3.22 -8.78 0.71
N ALA A 308 -3.52 -9.67 1.65
CA ALA A 308 -4.38 -10.81 1.40
C ALA A 308 -5.85 -10.37 1.27
N ASN A 309 -6.58 -11.00 0.35
CA ASN A 309 -8.01 -10.79 0.13
C ASN A 309 -8.41 -9.34 -0.20
N ASP A 310 -7.58 -8.61 -0.96
CA ASP A 310 -7.83 -7.22 -1.37
C ASP A 310 -8.52 -7.12 -2.74
N GLY A 311 -9.65 -7.81 -2.91
CA GLY A 311 -10.33 -7.91 -4.21
C GLY A 311 -10.91 -6.58 -4.71
N ASP A 312 -11.19 -5.63 -3.82
CA ASP A 312 -11.66 -4.28 -4.11
C ASP A 312 -10.53 -3.24 -4.14
N GLY A 313 -9.29 -3.65 -3.82
CA GLY A 313 -8.14 -2.76 -3.74
C GLY A 313 -8.19 -1.76 -2.57
N ALA A 314 -9.11 -1.92 -1.61
CA ALA A 314 -9.30 -0.95 -0.55
C ALA A 314 -8.13 -0.89 0.44
N LYS A 315 -7.41 -2.01 0.64
CA LYS A 315 -6.21 -2.06 1.48
C LYS A 315 -5.01 -1.47 0.77
N ALA A 316 -4.84 -1.77 -0.53
CA ALA A 316 -3.84 -1.13 -1.37
C ALA A 316 -4.04 0.38 -1.43
N ALA A 317 -5.27 0.86 -1.61
CA ALA A 317 -5.61 2.29 -1.59
C ALA A 317 -5.30 2.93 -0.23
N TRP A 318 -5.59 2.23 0.87
CA TRP A 318 -5.21 2.72 2.20
C TRP A 318 -3.69 2.85 2.35
N ARG A 319 -2.91 1.84 1.93
CA ARG A 319 -1.44 1.91 1.94
C ARG A 319 -0.93 3.07 1.08
N GLU A 320 -1.53 3.29 -0.07
CA GLU A 320 -1.19 4.44 -0.93
C GLU A 320 -1.48 5.76 -0.22
N SER A 321 -2.60 5.91 0.51
CA SER A 321 -2.87 7.13 1.30
C SER A 321 -1.80 7.39 2.37
N VAL A 322 -1.23 6.34 2.97
CA VAL A 322 -0.11 6.47 3.92
C VAL A 322 1.15 6.94 3.20
N ARG A 323 1.42 6.39 2.01
CA ARG A 323 2.54 6.77 1.14
C ARG A 323 2.43 8.22 0.69
N GLU A 324 1.29 8.64 0.17
CA GLU A 324 1.03 10.02 -0.27
C GLU A 324 1.25 11.02 0.86
N LYS A 325 0.75 10.70 2.06
CA LYS A 325 1.01 11.51 3.26
C LYS A 325 2.50 11.59 3.58
N LEU A 326 3.23 10.48 3.45
CA LEU A 326 4.67 10.46 3.67
C LEU A 326 5.41 11.28 2.61
N VAL A 327 5.08 11.14 1.33
CA VAL A 327 5.64 11.95 0.23
C VAL A 327 5.45 13.44 0.52
N ALA A 328 4.26 13.86 0.93
CA ALA A 328 3.99 15.24 1.31
C ALA A 328 4.83 15.71 2.51
N MET A 329 4.99 14.88 3.53
CA MET A 329 5.83 15.18 4.70
C MET A 329 7.32 15.28 4.34
N VAL A 330 7.82 14.42 3.45
CA VAL A 330 9.21 14.46 2.96
C VAL A 330 9.45 15.72 2.10
N ALA A 331 8.48 16.12 1.27
CA ALA A 331 8.57 17.38 0.54
C ALA A 331 8.60 18.60 1.48
N LYS A 332 7.79 18.57 2.56
CA LYS A 332 7.86 19.58 3.63
C LYS A 332 9.20 19.56 4.37
N GLU A 333 9.76 18.38 4.62
CA GLU A 333 11.09 18.20 5.24
C GLU A 333 12.18 18.86 4.38
N ALA A 334 12.19 18.54 3.09
CA ALA A 334 13.15 19.07 2.13
C ALA A 334 13.04 20.60 1.96
N SER A 335 11.83 21.16 2.06
CA SER A 335 11.61 22.61 2.03
C SER A 335 11.82 23.30 3.38
N GLY A 336 12.12 22.56 4.45
CA GLY A 336 12.27 23.12 5.80
C GLY A 336 10.98 23.64 6.44
N SER A 337 9.81 23.31 5.86
CA SER A 337 8.50 23.83 6.26
C SER A 337 7.78 22.99 7.32
N LEU A 338 8.42 21.92 7.83
CA LEU A 338 7.85 21.10 8.89
C LEU A 338 7.73 21.87 10.20
N THR A 339 6.55 21.78 10.82
CA THR A 339 6.34 22.25 12.19
C THR A 339 7.16 21.41 13.19
N PRO A 340 7.49 21.93 14.39
CA PRO A 340 8.23 21.15 15.39
C PRO A 340 7.57 19.81 15.74
N ALA A 341 6.24 19.77 15.84
CA ALA A 341 5.49 18.55 16.12
C ALA A 341 5.52 17.54 14.97
N GLU A 342 5.61 17.99 13.72
CA GLU A 342 5.75 17.14 12.54
C GLU A 342 7.19 16.61 12.38
N LYS A 343 8.21 17.35 12.84
CA LYS A 343 9.61 16.89 12.86
C LYS A 343 9.80 15.77 13.87
N ARG A 344 9.37 16.02 15.12
CA ARG A 344 9.46 15.04 16.19
C ARG A 344 8.43 15.37 17.26
N ASN A 345 7.69 14.36 17.71
CA ASN A 345 6.74 14.55 18.79
C ASN A 345 7.45 15.02 20.08
N SER A 346 6.82 15.91 20.85
CA SER A 346 7.37 16.44 22.10
C SER A 346 7.63 15.37 23.15
N ALA A 347 6.92 14.23 23.09
CA ALA A 347 7.15 13.08 23.97
C ALA A 347 8.57 12.50 23.85
N TYR A 348 9.29 12.79 22.76
CA TYR A 348 10.66 12.31 22.54
C TYR A 348 11.75 13.33 22.89
N GLN A 349 11.41 14.58 23.21
CA GLN A 349 12.40 15.68 23.35
C GLN A 349 13.39 15.49 24.50
N HIS A 350 12.97 14.78 25.55
CA HIS A 350 13.78 14.57 26.75
C HIS A 350 14.50 13.22 26.74
N LEU A 351 14.36 12.44 25.67
CA LEU A 351 15.08 11.19 25.53
C LEU A 351 16.48 11.47 24.99
N PRO A 352 17.53 10.84 25.54
CA PRO A 352 18.85 10.87 24.91
C PRO A 352 18.78 10.39 23.45
N ASP A 353 19.59 10.99 22.58
CA ASP A 353 19.56 10.76 21.12
C ASP A 353 19.81 9.30 20.72
N PHE A 354 20.44 8.50 21.60
CA PHE A 354 20.81 7.11 21.36
C PHE A 354 19.99 6.09 22.16
N VAL A 355 18.84 6.50 22.72
CA VAL A 355 18.02 5.59 23.53
C VAL A 355 17.46 4.45 22.68
N ARG A 356 17.87 3.23 23.04
CA ARG A 356 17.27 1.97 22.58
C ARG A 356 16.72 1.23 23.80
N LEU A 357 15.45 1.46 24.11
CA LEU A 357 14.78 0.83 25.26
C LEU A 357 14.53 -0.66 25.05
N PHE A 358 14.22 -1.03 23.80
CA PHE A 358 13.80 -2.39 23.46
C PHE A 358 14.60 -2.93 22.26
N PRO A 359 14.73 -4.26 22.14
CA PRO A 359 15.36 -4.89 20.98
C PRO A 359 14.66 -4.48 19.69
N SER A 360 15.43 -4.01 18.70
CA SER A 360 14.90 -3.59 17.39
C SER A 360 14.66 -4.76 16.41
N GLU A 361 15.10 -5.96 16.78
CA GLU A 361 15.07 -7.15 15.92
C GLU A 361 13.66 -7.47 15.41
N ALA A 362 13.60 -8.12 14.23
CA ALA A 362 12.37 -8.41 13.52
C ALA A 362 11.39 -9.25 14.36
N CYS A 363 10.18 -8.72 14.55
CA CYS A 363 9.10 -9.36 15.30
C CYS A 363 8.54 -10.64 14.65
N ASP A 364 9.12 -11.09 13.52
CA ASP A 364 8.67 -12.27 12.77
C ASP A 364 9.19 -13.59 13.40
N ALA A 365 10.16 -13.54 14.31
CA ALA A 365 10.67 -14.72 15.02
C ALA A 365 9.65 -15.20 16.08
N GLY A 366 8.77 -16.13 15.69
CA GLY A 366 7.91 -16.86 16.63
C GLY A 366 6.45 -16.42 16.69
N TRP A 367 5.98 -15.57 15.78
CA TRP A 367 4.55 -15.27 15.71
C TRP A 367 3.76 -16.52 15.27
N ARG A 368 2.92 -17.01 16.18
CA ARG A 368 1.80 -17.91 15.86
C ARG A 368 0.51 -17.10 16.07
N PRO A 369 -0.46 -17.16 15.14
CA PRO A 369 -1.75 -16.52 15.34
C PRO A 369 -2.34 -17.02 16.66
N ASP A 370 -2.86 -16.10 17.48
CA ASP A 370 -3.52 -16.48 18.72
C ASP A 370 -4.72 -17.39 18.39
N ALA A 371 -4.94 -18.45 19.17
CA ALA A 371 -6.09 -19.33 18.99
C ALA A 371 -7.42 -18.59 19.27
N ALA A 372 -7.34 -17.47 20.00
CA ALA A 372 -8.45 -16.56 20.23
C ALA A 372 -8.62 -15.48 19.14
N ASP A 373 -7.73 -15.43 18.13
CA ASP A 373 -7.85 -14.48 17.03
C ASP A 373 -9.15 -14.75 16.24
N PRO A 374 -10.09 -13.78 16.19
CA PRO A 374 -11.36 -13.97 15.47
C PRO A 374 -11.15 -14.22 13.97
N LEU A 375 -9.98 -13.90 13.41
CA LEU A 375 -9.62 -14.10 12.01
C LEU A 375 -9.03 -15.49 11.70
N THR A 376 -8.70 -16.30 12.72
CA THR A 376 -8.14 -17.65 12.52
C THR A 376 -9.15 -18.76 12.79
N ARG A 377 -10.36 -18.44 13.25
CA ARG A 377 -11.44 -19.44 13.34
C ARG A 377 -11.74 -19.99 11.94
N PRO A 378 -11.59 -21.31 11.69
CA PRO A 378 -12.14 -21.89 10.48
C PRO A 378 -13.62 -21.53 10.46
N ALA A 379 -14.11 -21.01 9.32
CA ALA A 379 -15.51 -20.68 9.15
C ALA A 379 -16.33 -21.86 9.69
N ARG A 380 -17.08 -21.63 10.77
CA ARG A 380 -17.93 -22.68 11.36
C ARG A 380 -18.70 -23.28 10.18
N PRO A 381 -18.65 -24.61 9.95
CA PRO A 381 -19.48 -25.22 8.93
C PRO A 381 -20.90 -24.76 9.23
N ARG A 382 -21.45 -24.01 8.26
CA ARG A 382 -22.78 -23.40 8.35
C ARG A 382 -23.70 -24.54 8.76
N ALA A 383 -24.24 -24.49 9.97
CA ALA A 383 -25.10 -25.54 10.49
C ALA A 383 -26.15 -25.82 9.41
N ALA A 384 -26.19 -27.07 8.92
CA ALA A 384 -27.20 -27.48 7.97
C ALA A 384 -28.56 -27.09 8.56
N PRO A 385 -29.49 -26.53 7.76
CA PRO A 385 -30.81 -26.20 8.25
C PRO A 385 -31.42 -27.45 8.90
N ALA A 386 -31.96 -27.29 10.10
CA ALA A 386 -32.47 -28.35 10.98
C ALA A 386 -33.75 -29.01 10.44
N GLY A 387 -33.76 -29.45 9.18
CA GLY A 387 -34.92 -30.00 8.49
C GLY A 387 -34.67 -31.30 7.73
N LEU A 388 -33.50 -31.94 7.88
CA LEU A 388 -33.16 -33.13 7.09
C LEU A 388 -32.69 -34.34 7.92
N LEU A 389 -33.18 -34.45 9.16
CA LEU A 389 -32.90 -35.59 10.05
C LEU A 389 -34.18 -36.23 10.63
N ALA A 390 -35.34 -35.99 10.01
CA ALA A 390 -36.60 -36.65 10.37
C ALA A 390 -36.95 -37.87 9.48
N ALA A 391 -36.13 -38.20 8.47
CA ALA A 391 -36.47 -39.22 7.47
C ALA A 391 -35.74 -40.58 7.64
N LEU A 392 -35.01 -40.80 8.73
CA LEU A 392 -34.17 -42.02 8.89
C LEU A 392 -34.41 -42.83 10.18
N GLN A 393 -35.45 -42.52 10.98
CA GLN A 393 -35.78 -43.30 12.19
C GLN A 393 -37.00 -44.22 12.04
N GLY A 394 -37.43 -44.52 10.82
CA GLY A 394 -38.49 -45.50 10.58
C GLY A 394 -37.97 -46.78 9.96
N ARG A 395 -37.35 -47.68 10.74
CA ARG A 395 -37.40 -49.15 10.53
C ARG A 395 -36.53 -49.93 11.53
N SER A 396 -37.18 -50.93 12.14
CA SER A 396 -36.67 -52.23 12.58
C SER A 396 -36.46 -52.51 14.08
N ARG A 397 -37.25 -53.53 14.50
CA ARG A 397 -37.07 -54.58 15.55
C ARG A 397 -38.10 -54.44 16.68
N VAL A 398 -39.10 -55.30 16.90
CA VAL A 398 -39.30 -56.77 16.73
C VAL A 398 -38.29 -57.64 17.50
N GLY A 399 -38.83 -58.32 18.52
CA GLY A 399 -38.27 -59.45 19.29
C GLY A 399 -37.73 -59.02 20.67
N VAL A 400 -38.14 -59.57 21.81
CA VAL A 400 -39.04 -60.68 22.21
C VAL A 400 -39.71 -60.26 23.52
#